data_AF-A0A2V8V4L9-F1
#
_entry.id   AF-A0A2V8V4L9-F1
#
_cell.length_a   1.000
_cell.length_b   1.000
_cell.length_c   1.000
_cell.angle_alpha   90.00
_cell.angle_beta   90.00
_cell.angle_gamma   90.00
#
_symmetry.space_group_name_H-M   'P 1'
#
loop_
_entity.id
_entity.type
_entity.pdbx_description
1 polymer ?
#
loop_
_entity_poly.entity_id
_entity_poly.type
_entity_poly.pdbx_seq_one_letter_code
_entity_poly.pdbx_strand_id
1 'polypeptide(L)'
;MGVELLTERYQSQMAGVLSCYDRIIIQGTVPKWCYAQGMTDYFYEHQIRIFDYLRWAEPLRDAIRESLEHMAAENGIEIEFIRSKKNGFRQEKRVQELLDQRGEEPGLVCILSAMEPCGSYKPWHDKKTHQTYLKPADGKCLHYDVYFIDPDLGLCSVRVPTWCPFRLQVYCNGHSYLARQLSQRQIEYRVLDNAFGWIADLEQAQKLADHFSVKMVHRKLDQFADRYCPVVRQFGLSYHWSLEQVELATDLVFAKQVDLQ
;
A
#
# COMPACT_ATOMS: atom_id res chain seq x y z
N MET A 1 -33.29 20.76 -18.47
CA MET A 1 -31.98 21.36 -18.76
C MET A 1 -30.95 20.25 -18.59
N GLY A 2 -30.24 19.91 -19.67
CA GLY A 2 -29.18 18.89 -19.60
C GLY A 2 -28.01 19.41 -18.77
N VAL A 3 -27.28 18.51 -18.13
CA VAL A 3 -26.01 18.84 -17.48
C VAL A 3 -24.98 19.04 -18.58
N GLU A 4 -24.50 20.28 -18.74
CA GLU A 4 -23.38 20.62 -19.63
C GLU A 4 -22.07 20.18 -18.95
N LEU A 5 -21.21 19.45 -19.67
CA LEU A 5 -19.92 19.02 -19.11
C LEU A 5 -18.93 20.18 -19.06
N LEU A 6 -18.04 20.19 -18.06
CA LEU A 6 -16.97 21.19 -17.99
C LEU A 6 -16.06 21.13 -19.23
N THR A 7 -15.82 19.93 -19.76
CA THR A 7 -15.06 19.72 -20.99
C THR A 7 -15.70 20.34 -22.22
N GLU A 8 -17.04 20.44 -22.25
CA GLU A 8 -17.78 21.10 -23.32
C GLU A 8 -17.76 22.61 -23.15
N ARG A 9 -18.11 23.09 -21.94
CA ARG A 9 -18.17 24.52 -21.62
C ARG A 9 -16.83 25.22 -21.86
N TYR A 10 -15.72 24.59 -21.49
CA TYR A 10 -14.38 25.19 -21.51
C TYR A 10 -13.50 24.67 -22.66
N GLN A 11 -14.08 23.99 -23.66
CA GLN A 11 -13.32 23.34 -24.74
C GLN A 11 -12.28 24.25 -25.41
N SER A 12 -12.61 25.52 -25.65
CA SER A 12 -11.72 26.48 -26.30
C SER A 12 -10.59 27.00 -25.42
N GLN A 13 -10.66 26.77 -24.10
CA GLN A 13 -9.69 27.23 -23.09
C GLN A 13 -8.80 26.08 -22.60
N MET A 14 -9.19 24.83 -22.85
CA MET A 14 -8.41 23.65 -22.45
C MET A 14 -7.22 23.43 -23.39
N ALA A 15 -6.05 23.18 -22.80
CA ALA A 15 -4.89 22.60 -23.48
C ALA A 15 -5.06 21.09 -23.68
N GLY A 16 -5.83 20.43 -22.82
CA GLY A 16 -6.30 19.06 -23.02
C GLY A 16 -6.84 18.41 -21.75
N VAL A 17 -7.13 17.12 -21.86
CA VAL A 17 -7.74 16.31 -20.80
C VAL A 17 -6.91 15.07 -20.61
N LEU A 18 -6.65 14.71 -19.36
CA LEU A 18 -5.94 13.49 -18.98
C LEU A 18 -6.74 12.75 -17.92
N SER A 19 -7.00 11.46 -18.14
CA SER A 19 -7.63 10.60 -17.14
C SER A 19 -6.68 9.48 -16.75
N CYS A 20 -6.45 9.29 -15.45
CA CYS A 20 -5.67 8.17 -14.94
C CYS A 20 -6.15 7.77 -13.54
N TYR A 21 -5.72 6.59 -13.07
CA TYR A 21 -5.93 6.24 -11.68
C TYR A 21 -5.20 7.24 -10.77
N ASP A 22 -5.80 7.55 -9.62
CA ASP A 22 -5.15 8.35 -8.60
C ASP A 22 -4.77 7.45 -7.43
N ARG A 23 -5.45 7.56 -6.28
CA ARG A 23 -5.22 6.74 -5.11
C ARG A 23 -5.69 5.31 -5.32
N ILE A 24 -4.78 4.36 -5.14
CA ILE A 24 -5.07 2.92 -5.12
C ILE A 24 -4.61 2.36 -3.78
N ILE A 25 -5.56 1.88 -2.97
CA ILE A 25 -5.31 1.19 -1.70
C ILE A 25 -5.85 -0.23 -1.81
N ILE A 26 -4.98 -1.20 -1.55
CA ILE A 26 -5.25 -2.63 -1.70
C ILE A 26 -4.93 -3.34 -0.40
N GLN A 27 -5.85 -4.18 0.08
CA GLN A 27 -5.64 -5.05 1.23
C GLN A 27 -5.13 -6.42 0.81
N GLY A 28 -4.13 -6.93 1.53
CA GLY A 28 -3.66 -8.30 1.46
C GLY A 28 -4.15 -9.08 2.67
N THR A 29 -4.98 -10.11 2.44
CA THR A 29 -5.43 -11.02 3.50
C THR A 29 -4.92 -12.43 3.24
N VAL A 30 -4.58 -13.18 4.28
CA VAL A 30 -4.23 -14.61 4.16
C VAL A 30 -5.51 -15.41 4.32
N PRO A 31 -6.08 -16.04 3.28
CA PRO A 31 -7.45 -16.59 3.34
C PRO A 31 -7.67 -17.59 4.48
N LYS A 32 -6.69 -18.48 4.75
CA LYS A 32 -6.78 -19.44 5.85
C LYS A 32 -6.69 -18.79 7.23
N TRP A 33 -6.09 -17.62 7.37
CA TRP A 33 -5.83 -17.01 8.67
C TRP A 33 -6.65 -15.76 8.94
N CYS A 34 -7.30 -15.15 7.94
CA CYS A 34 -7.90 -13.83 8.06
C CYS A 34 -9.23 -13.79 8.85
N TYR A 35 -9.75 -14.96 9.24
CA TYR A 35 -10.94 -15.11 10.10
C TYR A 35 -10.77 -16.27 11.08
N ALA A 36 -11.50 -16.22 12.19
CA ALA A 36 -11.25 -17.09 13.35
C ALA A 36 -11.51 -18.58 13.09
N GLN A 37 -12.53 -18.91 12.28
CA GLN A 37 -12.81 -20.29 11.91
C GLN A 37 -11.68 -20.86 11.04
N GLY A 38 -11.25 -20.15 10.00
CA GLY A 38 -10.14 -20.59 9.15
C GLY A 38 -8.85 -20.79 9.95
N MET A 39 -8.58 -19.88 10.89
CA MET A 39 -7.42 -19.99 11.78
C MET A 39 -7.53 -21.20 12.73
N THR A 40 -8.74 -21.51 13.20
CA THR A 40 -9.02 -22.71 13.99
C THR A 40 -8.78 -23.97 13.17
N ASP A 41 -9.31 -24.01 11.95
CA ASP A 41 -9.15 -25.15 11.03
C ASP A 41 -7.67 -25.37 10.70
N TYR A 42 -6.91 -24.30 10.47
CA TYR A 42 -5.47 -24.37 10.27
C TYR A 42 -4.74 -25.00 11.46
N PHE A 43 -5.09 -24.60 12.70
CA PHE A 43 -4.49 -25.17 13.91
C PHE A 43 -4.81 -26.66 14.05
N TYR A 44 -6.05 -27.05 13.76
CA TYR A 44 -6.45 -28.46 13.77
C TYR A 44 -5.74 -29.29 12.70
N GLU A 45 -5.68 -28.80 11.45
CA GLU A 45 -4.99 -29.45 10.33
C GLU A 45 -3.51 -29.74 10.66
N HIS A 46 -2.86 -28.84 11.40
CA HIS A 46 -1.44 -28.93 11.74
C HIS A 46 -1.18 -29.47 13.15
N GLN A 47 -2.20 -30.00 13.82
CA GLN A 47 -2.11 -30.56 15.19
C GLN A 47 -1.53 -29.57 16.22
N ILE A 48 -1.75 -28.27 16.03
CA ILE A 48 -1.35 -27.21 16.94
C ILE A 48 -2.47 -27.02 17.97
N ARG A 49 -2.13 -27.00 19.25
CA ARG A 49 -3.12 -26.75 20.31
C ARG A 49 -3.61 -25.30 20.19
N ILE A 50 -4.92 -25.10 20.26
CA ILE A 50 -5.54 -23.76 20.18
C ILE A 50 -4.97 -22.78 21.22
N PHE A 51 -4.68 -23.27 22.43
CA PHE A 51 -4.10 -22.46 23.50
C PHE A 51 -2.62 -22.09 23.30
N ASP A 52 -1.94 -22.69 22.33
CA ASP A 52 -0.57 -22.31 21.94
C ASP A 52 -0.55 -21.16 20.90
N TYR A 53 -1.70 -20.57 20.54
CA TYR A 53 -1.78 -19.49 19.53
C TYR A 53 -0.77 -18.36 19.74
N LEU A 54 -0.62 -17.85 20.96
CA LEU A 54 0.33 -16.77 21.24
C LEU A 54 1.77 -17.24 21.00
N ARG A 55 2.14 -18.41 21.55
CA ARG A 55 3.48 -19.00 21.40
C ARG A 55 3.81 -19.34 19.95
N TRP A 56 2.79 -19.63 19.13
CA TRP A 56 2.92 -19.85 17.70
C TRP A 56 3.07 -18.55 16.91
N ALA A 57 2.35 -17.48 17.28
CA ALA A 57 2.38 -16.20 16.57
C ALA A 57 3.62 -15.35 16.92
N GLU A 58 4.16 -15.49 18.14
CA GLU A 58 5.32 -14.73 18.64
C GLU A 58 6.57 -14.85 17.75
N PRO A 59 7.04 -16.06 17.35
CA PRO A 59 8.19 -16.19 16.46
C PRO A 59 7.97 -15.55 15.08
N LEU A 60 6.73 -15.57 14.58
CA LEU A 60 6.40 -14.96 13.29
C LEU A 60 6.44 -13.44 13.35
N ARG A 61 5.96 -12.88 14.47
CA ARG A 61 6.10 -11.44 14.76
C ARG A 61 7.58 -11.04 14.77
N ASP A 62 8.40 -11.81 15.49
CA ASP A 62 9.82 -11.49 15.65
C ASP A 62 10.56 -11.62 14.31
N ALA A 63 10.25 -12.64 13.51
CA ALA A 63 10.80 -12.78 12.16
C ALA A 63 10.47 -11.60 11.22
N ILE A 64 9.25 -11.02 11.28
CA ILE A 64 8.91 -9.81 10.50
C ILE A 64 9.78 -8.63 10.96
N ARG A 65 9.90 -8.44 12.28
CA ARG A 65 10.68 -7.33 12.85
C ARG A 65 12.14 -7.42 12.45
N GLU A 66 12.76 -8.59 12.65
CA GLU A 66 14.16 -8.85 12.32
C GLU A 66 14.41 -8.66 10.82
N SER A 67 13.50 -9.14 9.95
CA SER A 67 13.62 -8.97 8.49
C SER A 67 13.62 -7.49 8.07
N LEU A 68 12.73 -6.69 8.65
CA LEU A 68 12.63 -5.25 8.33
C LEU A 68 13.78 -4.44 8.95
N GLU A 69 14.22 -4.79 10.15
CA GLU A 69 15.40 -4.18 10.80
C GLU A 69 16.68 -4.48 9.99
N HIS A 70 16.85 -5.72 9.51
CA HIS A 70 17.94 -6.10 8.63
C HIS A 70 17.89 -5.33 7.30
N MET A 71 16.71 -5.28 6.67
CA MET A 71 16.52 -4.52 5.42
C MET A 71 16.84 -3.04 5.60
N ALA A 72 16.44 -2.43 6.72
CA ALA A 72 16.76 -1.04 7.03
C ALA A 72 18.28 -0.85 7.13
N ALA A 73 18.96 -1.73 7.88
CA ALA A 73 20.41 -1.69 8.05
C ALA A 73 21.18 -1.87 6.72
N GLU A 74 20.78 -2.83 5.87
CA GLU A 74 21.38 -3.06 4.56
C GLU A 74 21.27 -1.86 3.62
N ASN A 75 20.21 -1.06 3.76
CA ASN A 75 19.98 0.14 2.97
C ASN A 75 20.50 1.41 3.67
N GLY A 76 21.14 1.30 4.83
CA GLY A 76 21.65 2.44 5.61
C GLY A 76 20.54 3.37 6.13
N ILE A 77 19.33 2.85 6.34
CA ILE A 77 18.16 3.62 6.79
C ILE A 77 17.84 3.25 8.24
N GLU A 78 17.49 4.25 9.05
CA GLU A 78 16.96 4.04 10.39
C GLU A 78 15.42 3.92 10.36
N ILE A 79 14.87 2.98 11.13
CA ILE A 79 13.43 2.87 11.30
C ILE A 79 12.93 3.94 12.28
N GLU A 80 12.09 4.85 11.80
CA GLU A 80 11.58 5.96 12.61
C GLU A 80 10.31 5.53 13.40
N PHE A 81 10.43 5.42 14.73
CA PHE A 81 9.29 5.07 15.60
C PHE A 81 8.43 6.29 15.96
N ILE A 82 7.18 6.30 15.49
CA ILE A 82 6.19 7.35 15.70
C ILE A 82 5.45 7.09 17.02
N ARG A 83 5.80 7.87 18.05
CA ARG A 83 5.20 7.74 19.41
C ARG A 83 3.77 8.26 19.51
N SER A 84 3.38 9.25 18.71
CA SER A 84 2.03 9.84 18.75
C SER A 84 1.72 10.66 17.51
N LYS A 85 0.61 10.35 16.84
CA LYS A 85 0.04 11.16 15.75
C LYS A 85 -0.45 12.55 16.23
N LYS A 86 -0.58 12.78 17.55
CA LYS A 86 -1.07 14.05 18.12
C LYS A 86 -0.09 15.22 18.01
N ASN A 87 1.20 14.95 17.74
CA ASN A 87 2.24 16.00 17.72
C ASN A 87 2.39 16.67 16.33
N GLY A 88 1.39 16.56 15.45
CA GLY A 88 1.45 17.16 14.10
C GLY A 88 2.39 16.45 13.13
N PHE A 89 2.89 15.26 13.48
CA PHE A 89 3.68 14.43 12.57
C PHE A 89 2.80 13.98 11.39
N ARG A 90 3.15 14.45 10.19
CA ARG A 90 2.50 14.06 8.93
C ARG A 90 3.44 13.15 8.16
N GLN A 91 3.10 11.87 8.08
CA GLN A 91 3.88 10.84 7.39
C GLN A 91 4.23 11.27 5.95
N GLU A 92 3.24 11.78 5.21
CA GLU A 92 3.42 12.25 3.83
C GLU A 92 4.45 13.38 3.71
N LYS A 93 4.43 14.35 4.64
CA LYS A 93 5.41 15.45 4.64
C LYS A 93 6.82 14.93 4.90
N ARG A 94 6.97 13.99 5.86
CA ARG A 94 8.26 13.38 6.18
C ARG A 94 8.83 12.59 4.99
N VAL A 95 7.97 11.85 4.28
CA VAL A 95 8.35 11.12 3.06
C VAL A 95 8.78 12.11 1.97
N GLN A 96 8.05 13.21 1.77
CA GLN A 96 8.42 14.24 0.80
C GLN A 96 9.79 14.87 1.11
N GLU A 97 10.06 15.24 2.36
CA GLU A 97 11.36 15.79 2.78
C GLU A 97 12.53 14.84 2.46
N LEU A 98 12.30 13.53 2.56
CA LEU A 98 13.31 12.51 2.23
C LEU A 98 13.46 12.34 0.72
N LEU A 99 12.37 12.44 -0.04
CA LEU A 99 12.40 12.43 -1.51
C LEU A 99 13.15 13.63 -2.06
N ASP A 100 12.96 14.82 -1.49
CA ASP A 100 13.67 16.04 -1.88
C ASP A 100 15.19 15.92 -1.68
N GLN A 101 15.64 15.09 -0.73
CA GLN A 101 17.06 14.86 -0.42
C GLN A 101 17.68 13.73 -1.24
N ARG A 102 17.01 12.58 -1.31
CA ARG A 102 17.54 11.37 -1.98
C ARG A 102 17.27 11.37 -3.49
N GLY A 103 16.31 12.18 -3.93
CA GLY A 103 15.78 12.14 -5.28
C GLY A 103 14.80 11.00 -5.52
N GLU A 104 14.51 10.82 -6.80
CA GLU A 104 13.41 10.02 -7.29
C GLU A 104 13.81 8.63 -7.81
N GLU A 105 15.08 8.25 -7.63
CA GLU A 105 15.57 6.95 -8.08
C GLU A 105 14.89 5.77 -7.34
N PRO A 106 14.63 4.65 -8.05
CA PRO A 106 14.04 3.45 -7.46
C PRO A 106 14.79 2.93 -6.24
N GLY A 107 14.05 2.46 -5.24
CA GLY A 107 14.61 1.90 -4.02
C GLY A 107 13.86 2.30 -2.75
N LEU A 108 14.35 1.83 -1.60
CA LEU A 108 13.77 2.12 -0.30
C LEU A 108 13.92 3.63 0.02
N VAL A 109 12.84 4.25 0.52
CA VAL A 109 12.80 5.68 0.91
C VAL A 109 12.95 5.79 2.42
N CYS A 110 12.02 5.17 3.16
CA CYS A 110 12.07 5.12 4.62
C CYS A 110 11.17 4.01 5.15
N ILE A 111 11.38 3.65 6.42
CA ILE A 111 10.47 2.77 7.15
C ILE A 111 10.03 3.52 8.40
N LEU A 112 8.72 3.75 8.51
CA LEU A 112 8.11 4.32 9.70
C LEU A 112 7.49 3.19 10.53
N SER A 113 7.52 3.28 11.85
CA SER A 113 6.89 2.28 12.72
C SER A 113 6.00 2.92 13.76
N ALA A 114 4.89 2.28 14.09
CA ALA A 114 3.96 2.75 15.10
C ALA A 114 3.26 1.58 15.80
N MET A 115 2.89 1.76 17.06
CA MET A 115 2.02 0.82 17.77
C MET A 115 0.55 1.13 17.44
N GLU A 116 -0.10 0.27 16.68
CA GLU A 116 -1.46 0.49 16.17
C GLU A 116 -2.41 -0.67 16.54
N PRO A 117 -3.73 -0.43 16.58
CA PRO A 117 -4.72 -1.49 16.71
C PRO A 117 -4.61 -2.50 15.57
N CYS A 118 -4.72 -3.79 15.90
CA CYS A 118 -4.74 -4.87 14.92
C CYS A 118 -5.78 -5.92 15.30
N GLY A 119 -6.32 -6.61 14.30
CA GLY A 119 -7.10 -7.82 14.53
C GLY A 119 -6.22 -8.94 15.07
N SER A 120 -6.75 -9.76 15.96
CA SER A 120 -6.08 -10.92 16.52
C SER A 120 -7.09 -12.01 16.89
N TYR A 121 -6.63 -13.05 17.58
CA TYR A 121 -7.44 -14.14 18.06
C TYR A 121 -7.16 -14.42 19.53
N LYS A 122 -8.16 -14.96 20.22
CA LYS A 122 -8.00 -15.51 21.57
C LYS A 122 -8.46 -16.97 21.60
N PRO A 123 -7.71 -17.86 22.28
CA PRO A 123 -8.15 -19.22 22.47
C PRO A 123 -9.42 -19.28 23.34
N TRP A 124 -10.30 -20.21 23.01
CA TRP A 124 -11.56 -20.41 23.70
C TRP A 124 -11.82 -21.91 23.91
N HIS A 125 -12.47 -22.26 25.02
CA HIS A 125 -12.99 -23.60 25.28
C HIS A 125 -14.48 -23.51 25.55
N ASP A 126 -15.28 -24.24 24.78
CA ASP A 126 -16.72 -24.38 24.99
C ASP A 126 -17.00 -25.51 25.99
N LYS A 127 -17.58 -25.17 27.14
CA LYS A 127 -17.86 -26.13 28.21
C LYS A 127 -18.97 -27.14 27.86
N LYS A 128 -19.83 -26.85 26.88
CA LYS A 128 -20.94 -27.73 26.49
C LYS A 128 -20.49 -28.76 25.47
N THR A 129 -19.77 -28.32 24.44
CA THR A 129 -19.29 -29.19 23.36
C THR A 129 -17.92 -29.78 23.64
N HIS A 130 -17.22 -29.26 24.66
CA HIS A 130 -15.82 -29.55 24.98
C HIS A 130 -14.83 -29.23 23.85
N GLN A 131 -15.26 -28.50 22.83
CA GLN A 131 -14.40 -28.08 21.72
C GLN A 131 -13.58 -26.84 22.09
N THR A 132 -12.37 -26.74 21.54
CA THR A 132 -11.50 -25.58 21.69
C THR A 132 -11.33 -24.87 20.36
N TYR A 133 -11.46 -23.55 20.28
CA TYR A 133 -11.32 -22.84 19.00
C TYR A 133 -10.83 -21.41 19.22
N LEU A 134 -10.43 -20.74 18.15
CA LEU A 134 -10.06 -19.33 18.20
C LEU A 134 -11.30 -18.44 18.03
N LYS A 135 -11.39 -17.38 18.83
CA LYS A 135 -12.37 -16.30 18.65
C LYS A 135 -11.68 -15.03 18.16
N PRO A 136 -12.35 -14.19 17.35
CA PRO A 136 -11.84 -12.85 17.06
C PRO A 136 -11.55 -12.08 18.35
N ALA A 137 -10.45 -11.33 18.33
CA ALA A 137 -10.04 -10.43 19.39
C ALA A 137 -9.40 -9.18 18.78
N ASP A 138 -9.34 -8.12 19.56
CA ASP A 138 -8.58 -6.93 19.22
C ASP A 138 -7.27 -6.91 20.01
N GLY A 139 -6.22 -6.41 19.37
CA GLY A 139 -4.91 -6.25 19.98
C GLY A 139 -4.25 -4.96 19.53
N LYS A 140 -2.98 -4.83 19.89
CA LYS A 140 -2.09 -3.82 19.30
C LYS A 140 -0.80 -4.51 18.92
N CYS A 141 -0.23 -4.11 17.79
CA CYS A 141 1.08 -4.57 17.38
C CYS A 141 1.87 -3.45 16.71
N LEU A 142 3.14 -3.68 16.47
CA LEU A 142 3.92 -2.79 15.64
C LEU A 142 3.44 -2.92 14.20
N HIS A 143 3.15 -1.79 13.58
CA HIS A 143 2.98 -1.66 12.14
C HIS A 143 4.22 -0.98 11.58
N TYR A 144 4.73 -1.50 10.48
CA TYR A 144 5.76 -0.86 9.68
C TYR A 144 5.14 -0.32 8.40
N ASP A 145 5.20 0.98 8.17
CA ASP A 145 4.89 1.62 6.89
C ASP A 145 6.20 1.74 6.09
N VAL A 146 6.39 0.85 5.13
CA VAL A 146 7.58 0.80 4.27
C VAL A 146 7.30 1.62 3.02
N TYR A 147 8.01 2.74 2.84
CA TYR A 147 7.92 3.60 1.65
C TYR A 147 9.08 3.35 0.70
N PHE A 148 8.78 3.21 -0.59
CA PHE A 148 9.78 2.92 -1.62
C PHE A 148 9.34 3.45 -2.97
N ILE A 149 10.29 3.66 -3.88
CA ILE A 149 10.02 3.94 -5.28
C ILE A 149 10.18 2.64 -6.06
N ASP A 150 9.08 2.16 -6.63
CA ASP A 150 9.09 1.05 -7.59
C ASP A 150 9.46 1.57 -8.99
N PRO A 151 10.27 0.82 -9.77
CA PRO A 151 10.66 1.23 -11.11
C PRO A 151 9.49 1.49 -12.08
N ASP A 152 8.36 0.82 -11.88
CA ASP A 152 7.20 0.92 -12.76
C ASP A 152 6.11 1.81 -12.15
N LEU A 153 5.79 1.58 -10.86
CA LEU A 153 4.67 2.24 -10.17
C LEU A 153 5.02 3.59 -9.54
N GLY A 154 6.30 3.94 -9.43
CA GLY A 154 6.73 5.13 -8.71
C GLY A 154 6.61 4.96 -7.20
N LEU A 155 6.33 6.05 -6.47
CA LEU A 155 6.23 6.02 -5.01
C LEU A 155 5.08 5.12 -4.56
N CYS A 156 5.41 4.12 -3.74
CA CYS A 156 4.49 3.17 -3.15
C CYS A 156 4.73 3.05 -1.64
N SER A 157 3.75 2.50 -0.93
CA SER A 157 3.97 2.05 0.44
C SER A 157 3.31 0.71 0.75
N VAL A 158 3.90 -0.04 1.67
CA VAL A 158 3.34 -1.28 2.22
C VAL A 158 3.29 -1.15 3.73
N ARG A 159 2.09 -1.19 4.30
CA ARG A 159 1.87 -1.32 5.74
C ARG A 159 1.87 -2.79 6.13
N VAL A 160 2.83 -3.16 6.98
CA VAL A 160 3.05 -4.51 7.48
C VAL A 160 2.76 -4.57 8.98
N PRO A 161 1.63 -5.17 9.41
CA PRO A 161 1.43 -5.48 10.82
C PRO A 161 2.28 -6.67 11.24
N THR A 162 2.92 -6.60 12.40
CA THR A 162 3.76 -7.68 12.91
C THR A 162 2.97 -8.83 13.52
N TRP A 163 1.64 -8.75 13.61
CA TRP A 163 0.83 -9.75 14.32
C TRP A 163 -0.14 -10.46 13.39
N CYS A 164 -0.31 -11.77 13.63
CA CYS A 164 -1.26 -12.61 12.91
C CYS A 164 -2.68 -12.03 13.04
N PRO A 165 -3.41 -11.78 11.94
CA PRO A 165 -3.30 -12.45 10.64
C PRO A 165 -2.49 -11.74 9.55
N PHE A 166 -1.57 -10.84 9.91
CA PHE A 166 -0.61 -10.22 8.98
C PHE A 166 -1.29 -9.49 7.80
N ARG A 167 -2.39 -8.79 8.07
CA ARG A 167 -3.20 -8.09 7.05
C ARG A 167 -2.41 -6.91 6.47
N LEU A 168 -1.92 -7.07 5.25
CA LEU A 168 -1.19 -6.02 4.54
C LEU A 168 -2.14 -4.94 4.03
N GLN A 169 -1.64 -3.72 3.92
CA GLN A 169 -2.25 -2.67 3.12
C GLN A 169 -1.15 -2.11 2.21
N VAL A 170 -1.43 -2.02 0.92
CA VAL A 170 -0.52 -1.47 -0.09
C VAL A 170 -1.14 -0.23 -0.69
N TYR A 171 -0.35 0.81 -0.82
CA TYR A 171 -0.70 2.04 -1.52
C TYR A 171 0.20 2.22 -2.74
N CYS A 172 -0.41 2.54 -3.87
CA CYS A 172 0.26 3.10 -5.03
C CYS A 172 -0.61 4.21 -5.65
N ASN A 173 -0.01 5.02 -6.52
CA ASN A 173 -0.68 6.13 -7.16
C ASN A 173 -0.54 6.05 -8.69
N GLY A 174 -1.63 6.17 -9.44
CA GLY A 174 -1.58 6.13 -10.90
C GLY A 174 -0.92 7.36 -11.53
N HIS A 175 -0.95 8.54 -10.90
CA HIS A 175 -0.13 9.69 -11.29
C HIS A 175 1.36 9.41 -11.11
N SER A 176 1.76 8.75 -10.02
CA SER A 176 3.17 8.34 -9.82
C SER A 176 3.62 7.32 -10.86
N TYR A 177 2.76 6.36 -11.21
CA TYR A 177 3.00 5.46 -12.33
C TYR A 177 3.16 6.23 -13.64
N LEU A 178 2.23 7.13 -13.97
CA LEU A 178 2.26 7.88 -15.22
C LEU A 178 3.51 8.77 -15.31
N ALA A 179 3.88 9.47 -14.24
CA ALA A 179 5.10 10.27 -14.16
C ALA A 179 6.35 9.41 -14.44
N ARG A 180 6.39 8.17 -13.91
CA ARG A 180 7.47 7.22 -14.24
C ARG A 180 7.46 6.78 -15.70
N GLN A 181 6.29 6.48 -16.26
CA GLN A 181 6.18 6.08 -17.66
C GLN A 181 6.60 7.20 -18.63
N LEU A 182 6.26 8.46 -18.30
CA LEU A 182 6.68 9.66 -19.05
C LEU A 182 8.19 9.86 -18.94
N SER A 183 8.76 9.79 -17.73
CA SER A 183 10.20 9.91 -17.47
C SER A 183 11.01 8.88 -18.26
N GLN A 184 10.60 7.61 -18.24
CA GLN A 184 11.27 6.52 -18.96
C GLN A 184 11.28 6.73 -20.49
N ARG A 185 10.30 7.48 -21.01
CA ARG A 185 10.16 7.80 -22.44
C ARG A 185 10.68 9.18 -22.79
N GLN A 186 11.29 9.88 -21.83
CA GLN A 186 11.82 11.24 -22.01
C GLN A 186 10.75 12.24 -22.50
N ILE A 187 9.50 12.03 -22.09
CA ILE A 187 8.40 12.98 -22.35
C ILE A 187 8.41 13.97 -21.20
N GLU A 188 8.61 15.26 -21.50
CA GLU A 188 8.63 16.31 -20.50
C GLU A 188 7.23 16.53 -19.90
N TYR A 189 7.20 16.77 -18.59
CA TYR A 189 5.97 17.07 -17.85
C TYR A 189 6.28 17.93 -16.63
N ARG A 190 5.23 18.56 -16.09
CA ARG A 190 5.28 19.30 -14.84
C ARG A 190 4.13 18.88 -13.93
N VAL A 191 4.48 18.41 -12.74
CA VAL A 191 3.52 18.07 -11.69
C VAL A 191 3.23 19.31 -10.84
N LEU A 192 1.99 19.43 -10.38
CA LEU A 192 1.52 20.38 -9.38
C LEU A 192 0.83 19.59 -8.27
N ASP A 193 1.52 19.40 -7.15
CA ASP A 193 1.14 18.48 -6.07
C ASP A 193 0.88 17.05 -6.60
N ASN A 194 -0.38 16.67 -6.78
CA ASN A 194 -0.80 15.35 -7.25
C ASN A 194 -1.43 15.36 -8.66
N ALA A 195 -1.41 16.51 -9.36
CA ALA A 195 -1.99 16.67 -10.69
C ALA A 195 -0.94 17.05 -11.73
N PHE A 196 -1.20 16.78 -13.00
CA PHE A 196 -0.32 17.24 -14.09
C PHE A 196 -0.71 18.66 -14.53
N GLY A 197 0.18 19.62 -14.26
CA GLY A 197 -0.01 21.00 -14.69
C GLY A 197 0.33 21.24 -16.17
N TRP A 198 1.20 20.40 -16.74
CA TRP A 198 1.56 20.43 -18.16
C TRP A 198 2.23 19.12 -18.58
N ILE A 199 1.97 18.67 -19.80
CA ILE A 199 2.63 17.50 -20.41
C ILE A 199 2.92 17.83 -21.88
N ALA A 200 4.13 17.49 -22.36
CA ALA A 200 4.55 17.77 -23.72
C ALA A 200 3.71 17.05 -24.79
N ASP A 201 3.29 15.82 -24.52
CA ASP A 201 2.47 14.99 -25.40
C ASP A 201 1.34 14.33 -24.60
N LEU A 202 0.17 14.99 -24.58
CA LEU A 202 -1.02 14.51 -23.87
C LEU A 202 -1.60 13.23 -24.49
N GLU A 203 -1.50 13.05 -25.80
CA GLU A 203 -2.02 11.86 -26.46
C GLU A 203 -1.22 10.62 -26.04
N GLN A 204 0.11 10.74 -26.01
CA GLN A 204 0.96 9.67 -25.50
C GLN A 204 0.78 9.48 -24.00
N ALA A 205 0.64 10.55 -23.21
CA ALA A 205 0.38 10.42 -21.78
C ALA A 205 -0.90 9.64 -21.49
N GLN A 206 -2.00 9.94 -22.21
CA GLN A 206 -3.25 9.20 -22.07
C GLN A 206 -3.07 7.72 -22.42
N LYS A 207 -2.38 7.42 -23.54
CA LYS A 207 -2.07 6.03 -23.90
C LYS A 207 -1.30 5.34 -22.77
N LEU A 208 -0.30 5.97 -22.17
CA LEU A 208 0.47 5.38 -21.08
C LEU A 208 -0.37 5.11 -19.83
N ALA A 209 -1.27 6.05 -19.49
CA ALA A 209 -2.23 5.89 -18.41
C ALA A 209 -3.16 4.69 -18.65
N ASP A 210 -3.70 4.57 -19.88
CA ASP A 210 -4.62 3.49 -20.27
C ASP A 210 -3.96 2.10 -20.23
N HIS A 211 -2.63 2.03 -20.33
CA HIS A 211 -1.88 0.76 -20.23
C HIS A 211 -1.68 0.28 -18.79
N PHE A 212 -2.18 1.00 -17.77
CA PHE A 212 -2.12 0.57 -16.39
C PHE A 212 -2.76 -0.82 -16.20
N SER A 213 -1.94 -1.82 -15.88
CA SER A 213 -2.36 -3.22 -15.94
C SER A 213 -2.60 -3.82 -14.55
N VAL A 214 -3.82 -4.30 -14.30
CA VAL A 214 -4.18 -5.05 -13.09
C VAL A 214 -3.26 -6.27 -12.89
N LYS A 215 -2.89 -6.97 -13.98
CA LYS A 215 -1.99 -8.13 -13.91
C LYS A 215 -0.57 -7.74 -13.46
N MET A 216 -0.09 -6.57 -13.87
CA MET A 216 1.19 -6.03 -13.43
C MET A 216 1.14 -5.67 -11.95
N VAL A 217 0.09 -4.97 -11.51
CA VAL A 217 -0.13 -4.65 -10.09
C VAL A 217 -0.18 -5.91 -9.24
N HIS A 218 -0.95 -6.94 -9.62
CA HIS A 218 -1.05 -8.18 -8.84
C HIS A 218 0.32 -8.85 -8.65
N ARG A 219 1.14 -8.93 -9.69
CA ARG A 219 2.51 -9.48 -9.59
C ARG A 219 3.39 -8.66 -8.65
N LYS A 220 3.26 -7.33 -8.69
CA LYS A 220 4.00 -6.42 -7.79
C LYS A 220 3.56 -6.62 -6.34
N LEU A 221 2.25 -6.76 -6.08
CA LEU A 221 1.73 -7.05 -4.75
C LEU A 221 2.30 -8.35 -4.17
N ASP A 222 2.36 -9.42 -4.97
CA ASP A 222 2.97 -10.69 -4.56
C ASP A 222 4.47 -10.51 -4.23
N GLN A 223 5.20 -9.76 -5.05
CA GLN A 223 6.61 -9.42 -4.81
C GLN A 223 6.79 -8.59 -3.52
N PHE A 224 5.90 -7.64 -3.27
CA PHE A 224 5.93 -6.81 -2.07
C PHE A 224 5.63 -7.63 -0.81
N ALA A 225 4.65 -8.54 -0.86
CA ALA A 225 4.38 -9.46 0.22
C ALA A 225 5.59 -10.34 0.54
N ASP A 226 6.19 -10.94 -0.49
CA ASP A 226 7.40 -11.76 -0.35
C ASP A 226 8.57 -10.97 0.25
N ARG A 227 8.72 -9.70 -0.14
CA ARG A 227 9.82 -8.86 0.30
C ARG A 227 9.65 -8.33 1.73
N TYR A 228 8.45 -7.86 2.08
CA TYR A 228 8.22 -7.12 3.32
C TYR A 228 7.50 -7.93 4.41
N CYS A 229 6.84 -9.04 4.05
CA CYS A 229 6.15 -9.93 4.99
C CYS A 229 6.29 -11.42 4.58
N PRO A 230 7.51 -11.99 4.58
CA PRO A 230 7.77 -13.33 4.03
C PRO A 230 7.19 -14.47 4.87
N VAL A 231 6.70 -14.20 6.09
CA VAL A 231 6.38 -15.22 7.08
C VAL A 231 5.23 -16.15 6.70
N VAL A 232 4.36 -15.75 5.78
CA VAL A 232 3.23 -16.59 5.33
C VAL A 232 3.70 -17.66 4.34
N ARG A 233 4.76 -17.37 3.58
CA ARG A 233 5.27 -18.23 2.50
C ARG A 233 5.85 -19.53 3.04
N GLN A 234 6.47 -19.51 4.22
CA GLN A 234 7.01 -20.72 4.86
C GLN A 234 5.92 -21.76 5.18
N PHE A 235 4.64 -21.37 5.18
CA PHE A 235 3.49 -22.25 5.39
C PHE A 235 2.78 -22.63 4.08
N GLY A 236 3.35 -22.31 2.92
CA GLY A 236 2.72 -22.55 1.61
C GLY A 236 1.44 -21.73 1.40
N LEU A 237 1.27 -20.63 2.14
CA LEU A 237 0.13 -19.73 2.01
C LEU A 237 0.49 -18.52 1.16
N SER A 238 -0.51 -17.96 0.50
CA SER A 238 -0.39 -16.73 -0.28
C SER A 238 -1.40 -15.69 0.19
N TYR A 239 -1.12 -14.43 -0.14
CA TYR A 239 -2.06 -13.35 0.04
C TYR A 239 -3.17 -13.41 -1.03
N HIS A 240 -4.37 -13.01 -0.62
CA HIS A 240 -5.47 -12.63 -1.49
C HIS A 240 -5.64 -11.12 -1.43
N TRP A 241 -5.71 -10.51 -2.61
CA TRP A 241 -5.74 -9.07 -2.78
C TRP A 241 -7.16 -8.57 -3.03
N SER A 242 -7.60 -7.60 -2.24
CA SER A 242 -8.90 -6.94 -2.38
C SER A 242 -8.73 -5.43 -2.43
N LEU A 243 -9.47 -4.77 -3.31
CA LEU A 243 -9.47 -3.31 -3.40
C LEU A 243 -10.16 -2.71 -2.17
N GLU A 244 -9.47 -1.83 -1.46
CA GLU A 244 -10.05 -1.04 -0.37
C GLU A 244 -10.56 0.30 -0.90
N GLN A 245 -9.75 0.96 -1.74
CA GLN A 245 -10.09 2.23 -2.36
C GLN A 245 -9.39 2.33 -3.72
N VAL A 246 -10.12 2.77 -4.74
CA VAL A 246 -9.56 3.09 -6.06
C VAL A 246 -10.23 4.35 -6.55
N GLU A 247 -9.43 5.37 -6.83
CA GLU A 247 -9.88 6.65 -7.37
C GLU A 247 -9.43 6.79 -8.82
N LEU A 248 -10.26 7.44 -9.62
CA LEU A 248 -9.96 7.84 -10.99
C LEU A 248 -10.01 9.36 -11.05
N ALA A 249 -8.94 9.99 -11.50
CA ALA A 249 -8.84 11.43 -11.70
C ALA A 249 -8.98 11.76 -13.18
N THR A 250 -9.59 12.91 -13.46
CA THR A 250 -9.63 13.53 -14.78
C THR A 250 -9.14 14.96 -14.64
N ASP A 251 -7.89 15.19 -15.06
CA ASP A 251 -7.25 16.48 -15.07
C ASP A 251 -7.70 17.27 -16.31
N LEU A 252 -8.36 18.41 -16.06
CA LEU A 252 -8.71 19.38 -17.09
C LEU A 252 -7.62 20.45 -17.13
N VAL A 253 -6.73 20.36 -18.11
CA VAL A 253 -5.58 21.27 -18.20
C VAL A 253 -5.99 22.49 -19.03
N PHE A 254 -5.98 23.66 -18.41
CA PHE A 254 -6.25 24.94 -19.07
C PHE A 254 -4.98 25.50 -19.71
N ALA A 255 -5.13 26.14 -20.87
CA ALA A 255 -3.99 26.74 -21.60
C ALA A 255 -3.40 27.95 -20.87
N LYS A 256 -4.20 28.66 -20.09
CA LYS A 256 -3.78 29.84 -19.32
C LYS A 256 -4.38 29.81 -17.93
N GLN A 257 -3.61 30.30 -16.96
CA GLN A 257 -4.07 30.42 -15.57
C GLN A 257 -5.25 31.38 -15.41
N VAL A 258 -5.36 32.41 -16.25
CA VAL A 258 -6.48 33.39 -16.20
C VAL A 258 -7.83 32.74 -16.49
N ASP A 259 -7.84 31.61 -17.19
CA ASP A 259 -9.07 30.89 -17.54
C ASP A 259 -9.61 30.03 -16.36
N LEU A 260 -8.86 29.97 -15.25
CA LEU A 260 -9.25 29.29 -13.99
C LEU A 260 -9.85 30.24 -12.94
N GLN A 261 -9.83 31.56 -13.17
CA GLN A 261 -10.27 32.61 -12.23
C GLN A 261 -11.69 33.11 -12.55
#